data_AF-A0A2E5LW73-F1
#
_entry.id   AF-A0A2E5LW73-F1
#
_cell.length_a   1.000
_cell.length_b   1.000
_cell.length_c   1.000
_cell.angle_alpha   90.00
_cell.angle_beta   90.00
_cell.angle_gamma   90.00
#
_symmetry.space_group_name_H-M   'P 1'
#
loop_
_entity.id
_entity.type
_entity.pdbx_description
1 polymer ?
#
loop_
_entity_poly.entity_id
_entity_poly.type
_entity_poly.pdbx_seq_one_letter_code
_entity_poly.pdbx_strand_id
1 'polypeptide(L)'
;METIHFFLIILSFILIWFIIKYVTKFLFKLSLLFLVMIISIFSFFYFTKKNIFDTMNELYCTNINSIELKCKCFVLNINKDLEENFSSTEIDSIKNNTIESMAQFVKSYENKKENIRICFEENGFPGGIVEEIKVDLIKKTSSFFDSKD
;
A
#
# COMPACT_ATOMS: atom_id res chain seq x y z
N MET A 1 42.99 14.54 35.36
CA MET A 1 42.11 13.44 34.89
C MET A 1 40.64 13.85 35.00
N GLU A 2 40.20 14.41 36.13
CA GLU A 2 38.81 14.88 36.36
C GLU A 2 38.32 15.94 35.35
N THR A 3 39.16 16.88 34.95
CA THR A 3 38.81 17.92 33.96
C THR A 3 38.51 17.36 32.56
N ILE A 4 39.20 16.29 32.15
CA ILE A 4 38.99 15.64 30.86
C ILE A 4 37.64 14.91 30.85
N HIS A 5 37.29 14.23 31.95
CA HIS A 5 35.99 13.58 32.09
C HIS A 5 34.83 14.59 32.03
N PHE A 6 34.98 15.75 32.66
CA PHE A 6 33.99 16.82 32.60
C PHE A 6 33.77 17.33 31.16
N PHE A 7 34.86 17.56 30.41
CA PHE A 7 34.76 17.94 28.99
C PHE A 7 34.10 16.88 28.11
N LEU A 8 34.41 15.59 28.33
CA LEU A 8 33.80 14.49 27.58
C LEU A 8 32.30 14.37 27.84
N ILE A 9 31.85 14.60 29.08
CA ILE A 9 30.42 14.61 29.42
C ILE A 9 29.70 15.74 28.66
N ILE A 10 30.25 16.96 28.67
CA ILE A 10 29.66 18.10 27.94
C ILE A 10 29.60 17.80 26.44
N LEU A 11 30.69 17.27 25.86
CA LEU A 11 30.73 16.91 24.45
C LEU A 11 29.67 15.85 24.10
N SER A 12 29.47 14.87 24.97
CA SER A 12 28.43 13.84 24.80
C SER A 12 27.02 14.46 24.77
N PHE A 13 26.72 15.38 25.68
CA PHE A 13 25.44 16.11 25.68
C PHE A 13 25.22 16.90 24.38
N ILE A 14 26.26 17.57 23.88
CA ILE A 14 26.21 18.31 22.62
C ILE A 14 25.92 17.36 21.46
N LEU A 15 26.60 16.22 21.38
CA LEU A 15 26.40 15.22 20.32
C LEU A 15 24.99 14.63 20.35
N ILE A 16 24.49 14.26 21.54
CA ILE A 16 23.11 13.76 21.71
C ILE A 16 22.10 14.80 21.25
N TRP A 17 22.30 16.08 21.61
CA TRP A 17 21.43 17.17 21.17
C TRP A 17 21.40 17.31 19.64
N PHE A 18 22.56 17.23 18.98
CA PHE A 18 22.64 17.26 17.52
C PHE A 18 21.92 16.09 16.86
N ILE A 19 22.09 14.87 17.40
CA ILE A 19 21.41 13.66 16.90
C ILE A 19 19.90 13.82 17.02
N ILE A 20 19.39 14.21 18.19
CA ILE A 20 17.95 14.40 18.42
C ILE A 20 17.39 15.45 17.44
N LYS A 21 18.07 16.58 17.28
CA LYS A 21 17.66 17.65 16.34
C LYS A 21 17.64 17.19 14.89
N TYR A 22 18.61 16.36 14.50
CA TYR A 22 18.66 15.80 13.15
C TYR A 22 17.57 14.77 12.90
N VAL A 23 17.41 13.81 13.83
CA VAL A 23 16.40 12.74 13.75
C VAL A 23 15.00 13.34 13.74
N THR A 24 14.70 14.30 14.61
CA THR A 24 13.38 14.97 14.63
C THR A 24 13.09 15.71 13.32
N LYS A 25 14.06 16.42 12.74
CA LYS A 25 13.89 17.08 11.43
C LYS A 25 13.65 16.08 10.30
N PHE A 26 14.34 14.93 10.34
CA PHE A 26 14.14 13.85 9.37
C PHE A 26 12.75 13.22 9.52
N LEU A 27 12.36 12.86 10.74
CA LEU A 27 11.04 12.30 11.04
C LEU A 27 9.91 13.26 10.66
N PHE A 28 10.07 14.56 10.90
CA PHE A 28 9.09 15.56 10.49
C PHE A 28 8.93 15.64 8.98
N LYS A 29 10.04 15.65 8.22
CA LYS A 29 9.99 15.60 6.75
C LYS A 29 9.32 14.32 6.24
N LEU A 30 9.65 13.18 6.84
CA LEU A 30 9.07 11.90 6.48
C LEU A 30 7.56 11.88 6.77
N SER A 31 7.15 12.35 7.95
CA SER A 31 5.73 12.47 8.33
C SER A 31 4.97 13.40 7.39
N LEU A 32 5.55 14.54 7.00
CA LEU A 32 4.94 15.46 6.05
C LEU A 32 4.80 14.83 4.66
N LEU A 33 5.77 14.04 4.21
CA LEU A 33 5.69 13.29 2.96
C LEU A 33 4.55 12.26 2.99
N PHE A 34 4.40 11.51 4.09
CA PHE A 34 3.27 10.60 4.28
C PHE A 34 1.92 11.33 4.28
N LEU A 35 1.84 12.48 4.96
CA LEU A 35 0.62 13.29 4.98
C LEU A 35 0.22 13.73 3.57
N VAL A 36 1.17 14.22 2.77
CA VAL A 36 0.92 14.60 1.37
C VAL A 36 0.45 13.41 0.55
N MET A 37 1.05 12.22 0.73
CA MET A 37 0.60 11.01 0.03
C MET A 37 -0.85 10.64 0.40
N ILE A 38 -1.19 10.64 1.68
CA ILE A 38 -2.54 10.30 2.15
C ILE A 38 -3.57 11.28 1.58
N ILE A 39 -3.29 12.59 1.64
CA ILE A 39 -4.17 13.62 1.08
C ILE A 39 -4.32 13.44 -0.42
N SER A 40 -3.24 13.17 -1.15
CA SER A 40 -3.28 12.97 -2.61
C SER A 40 -4.16 11.78 -3.00
N ILE A 41 -3.99 10.64 -2.31
CA ILE A 41 -4.79 9.44 -2.52
C ILE A 41 -6.26 9.73 -2.19
N PHE A 42 -6.53 10.37 -1.05
CA PHE A 42 -7.89 10.69 -0.64
C PHE A 42 -8.58 11.64 -1.63
N SER A 43 -7.89 12.71 -2.04
CA SER A 43 -8.40 13.65 -3.05
C SER A 43 -8.69 12.95 -4.37
N PHE A 44 -7.83 12.04 -4.82
CA PHE A 44 -8.06 11.26 -6.03
C PHE A 44 -9.39 10.50 -5.96
N PHE A 45 -9.63 9.73 -4.90
CA PHE A 45 -10.87 8.96 -4.76
C PHE A 45 -12.11 9.84 -4.55
N TYR A 46 -11.99 10.92 -3.76
CA TYR A 46 -13.10 11.83 -3.50
C TYR A 46 -13.56 12.58 -4.76
N PHE A 47 -12.63 13.14 -5.54
CA PHE A 47 -12.96 13.92 -6.73
C PHE A 47 -13.35 13.07 -7.94
N THR A 48 -12.76 11.88 -8.11
CA THR A 48 -13.10 11.00 -9.23
C THR A 48 -14.40 10.24 -9.00
N LYS A 49 -14.95 10.24 -7.77
CA LYS A 49 -16.08 9.41 -7.34
C LYS A 49 -15.89 7.92 -7.64
N LYS A 50 -14.65 7.50 -7.93
CA LYS A 50 -14.32 6.08 -8.09
C LYS A 50 -14.17 5.48 -6.70
N ASN A 51 -14.74 4.31 -6.49
CA ASN A 51 -14.52 3.54 -5.28
C ASN A 51 -13.31 2.60 -5.46
N ILE A 52 -12.78 2.12 -4.34
CA ILE A 52 -11.56 1.30 -4.35
C ILE A 52 -11.78 -0.05 -5.05
N PHE A 53 -12.97 -0.65 -4.90
CA PHE A 53 -13.31 -1.93 -5.53
C PHE A 53 -13.27 -1.81 -7.05
N ASP A 54 -13.95 -0.80 -7.61
CA ASP A 54 -14.00 -0.57 -9.06
C ASP A 54 -12.62 -0.17 -9.60
N THR A 55 -11.85 0.61 -8.84
CA THR A 55 -10.47 0.99 -9.22
C THR A 55 -9.55 -0.21 -9.30
N MET A 56 -9.61 -1.11 -8.31
CA MET A 56 -8.81 -2.35 -8.31
C MET A 56 -9.26 -3.30 -9.41
N ASN A 57 -10.57 -3.36 -9.68
CA ASN A 57 -11.13 -4.13 -10.79
C ASN A 57 -10.64 -3.58 -12.16
N GLU A 58 -10.63 -2.27 -12.34
CA GLU A 58 -10.11 -1.64 -13.56
C GLU A 58 -8.60 -1.90 -13.73
N LEU A 59 -7.83 -1.78 -12.65
CA LEU A 59 -6.38 -1.97 -12.66
C LEU A 59 -5.98 -3.41 -12.97
N TYR A 60 -6.70 -4.39 -12.43
CA TYR A 60 -6.24 -5.77 -12.45
C TYR A 60 -7.12 -6.73 -13.27
N CYS A 61 -8.40 -6.42 -13.49
CA CYS A 61 -9.33 -7.32 -14.18
C CYS A 61 -9.72 -6.90 -15.60
N THR A 62 -9.50 -5.63 -16.00
CA THR A 62 -9.97 -5.14 -17.30
C THR A 62 -8.93 -5.24 -18.42
N ASN A 63 -7.63 -5.35 -18.11
CA ASN A 63 -6.56 -5.45 -19.11
C ASN A 63 -6.12 -6.91 -19.37
N ILE A 64 -6.31 -7.38 -20.61
CA ILE A 64 -6.27 -8.79 -21.04
C ILE A 64 -4.87 -9.45 -20.98
N ASN A 65 -3.78 -8.67 -20.89
CA ASN A 65 -2.46 -9.20 -21.28
C ASN A 65 -1.45 -9.58 -20.18
N SER A 66 -1.72 -9.43 -18.88
CA SER A 66 -0.77 -9.95 -17.86
C SER A 66 -1.26 -10.04 -16.42
N ILE A 67 -2.55 -9.83 -16.15
CA ILE A 67 -3.01 -9.57 -14.77
C ILE A 67 -4.14 -10.50 -14.29
N GLU A 68 -4.31 -11.63 -15.00
CA GLU A 68 -5.33 -12.62 -14.66
C GLU A 68 -5.18 -13.13 -13.22
N LEU A 69 -3.93 -13.27 -12.74
CA LEU A 69 -3.68 -13.77 -11.40
C LEU A 69 -4.03 -12.77 -10.30
N LYS A 70 -3.70 -11.47 -10.43
CA LYS A 70 -4.15 -10.44 -9.47
C LYS A 70 -5.66 -10.31 -9.47
N CYS A 71 -6.28 -10.34 -10.64
CA CYS A 71 -7.73 -10.33 -10.71
C CYS A 71 -8.32 -11.53 -9.94
N LYS A 72 -7.87 -12.73 -10.28
CA LYS A 72 -8.39 -13.99 -9.75
C LYS A 72 -8.11 -14.18 -8.27
N CYS A 73 -6.86 -14.03 -7.87
CA CYS A 73 -6.42 -14.33 -6.52
C CYS A 73 -6.61 -13.17 -5.55
N PHE A 74 -6.60 -11.92 -5.98
CA PHE A 74 -6.74 -10.76 -5.10
C PHE A 74 -8.10 -10.08 -5.23
N VAL A 75 -8.42 -9.50 -6.40
CA VAL A 75 -9.62 -8.67 -6.56
C VAL A 75 -10.90 -9.48 -6.37
N LEU A 76 -11.02 -10.63 -7.01
CA LEU A 76 -12.23 -11.45 -6.93
C LEU A 76 -12.46 -12.02 -5.53
N ASN A 77 -11.40 -12.38 -4.79
CA ASN A 77 -11.55 -12.84 -3.41
C ASN A 77 -12.09 -11.73 -2.49
N ILE A 78 -11.61 -10.50 -2.69
CA ILE A 78 -12.07 -9.33 -1.92
C ILE A 78 -13.51 -8.96 -2.30
N ASN A 79 -13.85 -8.92 -3.59
CA ASN A 79 -15.22 -8.65 -4.05
C ASN A 79 -16.20 -9.71 -3.56
N LYS A 80 -15.81 -10.98 -3.62
CA LYS A 80 -16.63 -12.09 -3.14
C LYS A 80 -16.91 -12.00 -1.63
N ASP A 81 -15.92 -11.60 -0.83
CA ASP A 81 -16.16 -11.34 0.61
C ASP A 81 -17.21 -10.23 0.80
N LEU A 82 -17.15 -9.16 0.02
CA LEU A 82 -18.12 -8.08 0.09
C LEU A 82 -19.53 -8.58 -0.29
N GLU A 83 -19.64 -9.33 -1.38
CA GLU A 83 -20.91 -9.90 -1.87
C GLU A 83 -21.50 -10.97 -0.94
N GLU A 84 -20.67 -11.70 -0.20
CA GLU A 84 -21.10 -12.70 0.79
C GLU A 84 -21.68 -12.05 2.06
N ASN A 85 -21.21 -10.85 2.42
CA ASN A 85 -21.54 -10.22 3.70
C ASN A 85 -22.58 -9.10 3.61
N PHE A 86 -22.89 -8.62 2.42
CA PHE A 86 -23.78 -7.48 2.22
C PHE A 86 -24.78 -7.73 1.07
N SER A 87 -25.98 -7.19 1.22
CA SER A 87 -26.97 -7.16 0.12
C SER A 87 -26.52 -6.20 -0.98
N SER A 88 -27.05 -6.37 -2.20
CA SER A 88 -26.73 -5.49 -3.34
C SER A 88 -26.97 -4.00 -3.04
N THR A 89 -28.04 -3.67 -2.33
CA THR A 89 -28.36 -2.29 -1.91
C THR A 89 -27.35 -1.73 -0.92
N GLU A 90 -26.83 -2.55 -0.01
CA GLU A 90 -25.79 -2.15 0.95
C GLU A 90 -24.44 -1.98 0.25
N ILE A 91 -24.12 -2.84 -0.71
CA ILE A 91 -22.92 -2.74 -1.53
C ILE A 91 -22.91 -1.41 -2.30
N ASP A 92 -24.03 -1.02 -2.90
CA ASP A 92 -24.14 0.26 -3.59
C ASP A 92 -23.95 1.45 -2.63
N SER A 93 -24.50 1.36 -1.42
CA SER A 93 -24.28 2.38 -0.38
C SER A 93 -22.80 2.47 0.01
N ILE A 94 -22.16 1.32 0.26
CA ILE A 94 -20.73 1.24 0.60
C ILE A 94 -19.88 1.81 -0.53
N LYS A 95 -20.16 1.44 -1.80
CA LYS A 95 -19.41 1.92 -2.97
C LYS A 95 -19.58 3.42 -3.20
N ASN A 96 -20.72 4.00 -2.87
CA ASN A 96 -20.95 5.44 -3.01
C ASN A 96 -20.27 6.27 -1.91
N ASN A 97 -19.83 5.64 -0.82
CA ASN A 97 -19.11 6.29 0.27
C ASN A 97 -17.63 5.89 0.25
N THR A 98 -16.75 6.80 -0.18
CA THR A 98 -15.30 6.53 -0.31
C THR A 98 -14.65 5.99 0.96
N ILE A 99 -15.00 6.53 2.13
CA ILE A 99 -14.40 6.12 3.41
C ILE A 99 -14.85 4.71 3.77
N GLU A 100 -16.14 4.46 3.65
CA GLU A 100 -16.74 3.17 3.96
C GLU A 100 -16.28 2.09 2.98
N SER A 101 -16.22 2.42 1.69
CA SER A 101 -15.65 1.57 0.65
C SER A 101 -14.20 1.17 0.97
N MET A 102 -13.35 2.13 1.34
CA MET A 102 -11.96 1.84 1.71
C MET A 102 -11.88 0.98 2.99
N ALA A 103 -12.71 1.27 3.99
CA ALA A 103 -12.75 0.51 5.24
C ALA A 103 -13.18 -0.94 5.00
N GLN A 104 -14.24 -1.17 4.21
CA GLN A 104 -14.70 -2.51 3.89
C GLN A 104 -13.69 -3.25 3.01
N PHE A 105 -13.04 -2.57 2.05
CA PHE A 105 -11.99 -3.18 1.24
C PHE A 105 -10.83 -3.72 2.09
N VAL A 106 -10.34 -2.91 3.04
CA VAL A 106 -9.29 -3.34 3.97
C VAL A 106 -9.76 -4.50 4.84
N LYS A 107 -10.99 -4.45 5.34
CA LYS A 107 -11.57 -5.52 6.15
C LYS A 107 -11.67 -6.83 5.37
N SER A 108 -12.18 -6.77 4.14
CA SER A 108 -12.30 -7.93 3.25
C SER A 108 -10.93 -8.51 2.86
N TYR A 109 -9.93 -7.64 2.65
CA TYR A 109 -8.56 -8.10 2.46
C TYR A 109 -8.03 -8.88 3.66
N GLU A 110 -8.18 -8.37 4.89
CA GLU A 110 -7.72 -9.07 6.09
C GLU A 110 -8.46 -10.41 6.28
N ASN A 111 -9.78 -10.45 6.03
CA ASN A 111 -10.58 -11.67 6.12
C ASN A 111 -10.15 -12.75 5.11
N LYS A 112 -9.83 -12.34 3.88
CA LYS A 112 -9.47 -13.27 2.80
C LYS A 112 -7.97 -13.40 2.58
N LYS A 113 -7.13 -12.78 3.39
CA LYS A 113 -5.67 -12.73 3.25
C LYS A 113 -5.04 -14.10 3.03
N GLU A 114 -5.49 -15.08 3.79
CA GLU A 114 -4.98 -16.45 3.69
C GLU A 114 -5.43 -17.14 2.39
N ASN A 115 -6.68 -16.96 1.98
CA ASN A 115 -7.18 -17.48 0.70
C ASN A 115 -6.47 -16.84 -0.48
N ILE A 116 -6.21 -15.53 -0.41
CA ILE A 116 -5.42 -14.80 -1.40
C ILE A 116 -4.01 -15.40 -1.49
N ARG A 117 -3.34 -15.61 -0.34
CA ARG A 117 -2.02 -16.24 -0.27
C ARG A 117 -2.02 -17.63 -0.92
N ILE A 118 -2.92 -18.52 -0.47
CA ILE A 118 -3.02 -19.88 -0.98
C ILE A 118 -3.26 -19.88 -2.50
N CYS A 119 -4.14 -19.00 -3.00
CA CYS A 119 -4.38 -18.88 -4.44
C CYS A 119 -3.11 -18.52 -5.21
N PHE A 120 -2.30 -17.58 -4.70
CA PHE A 120 -1.01 -17.25 -5.33
C PHE A 120 -0.01 -18.41 -5.29
N GLU A 121 0.05 -19.14 -4.17
CA GLU A 121 0.94 -20.30 -4.00
C GLU A 121 0.60 -21.42 -4.98
N GLU A 122 -0.68 -21.75 -5.13
CA GLU A 122 -1.18 -22.76 -6.06
C GLU A 122 -0.89 -22.42 -7.53
N ASN A 123 -0.72 -21.13 -7.85
CA ASN A 123 -0.37 -20.66 -9.19
C ASN A 123 1.13 -20.36 -9.36
N GLY A 124 1.98 -20.83 -8.44
CA GLY A 124 3.44 -20.79 -8.57
C GLY A 124 4.11 -19.54 -8.00
N PHE A 125 3.40 -18.73 -7.20
CA PHE A 125 3.92 -17.50 -6.59
C PHE A 125 3.94 -17.60 -5.05
N PRO A 126 4.98 -18.23 -4.46
CA PRO A 126 5.02 -18.53 -3.03
C PRO A 126 5.10 -17.30 -2.09
N GLY A 127 5.36 -16.11 -2.62
CA GLY A 127 5.38 -14.86 -1.84
C GLY A 127 4.08 -14.04 -1.93
N GLY A 128 3.01 -14.60 -2.49
CA GLY A 128 1.72 -13.93 -2.61
C GLY A 128 1.75 -12.70 -3.51
N ILE A 129 0.80 -11.78 -3.27
CA ILE A 129 0.68 -10.54 -4.05
C ILE A 129 1.95 -9.67 -4.01
N VAL A 130 2.72 -9.74 -2.92
CA VAL A 130 3.93 -8.93 -2.75
C VAL A 130 5.00 -9.35 -3.76
N GLU A 131 5.17 -10.65 -3.98
CA GLU A 131 6.15 -11.15 -4.94
C GLU A 131 5.75 -10.84 -6.37
N GLU A 132 4.46 -10.92 -6.68
CA GLU A 132 3.95 -10.54 -7.99
C GLU A 132 4.05 -9.03 -8.26
N ILE A 133 3.87 -8.19 -7.23
CA ILE A 133 4.15 -6.74 -7.33
C ILE A 133 5.64 -6.50 -7.60
N LYS A 134 6.55 -7.24 -6.95
CA LYS A 134 7.99 -7.13 -7.24
C LYS A 134 8.31 -7.52 -8.67
N VAL A 135 7.75 -8.62 -9.17
CA VAL A 135 7.95 -9.07 -10.56
C VAL A 135 7.49 -7.99 -11.54
N ASP A 136 6.32 -7.38 -11.31
CA ASP A 136 5.83 -6.29 -12.13
C ASP A 136 6.73 -5.06 -12.10
N LEU A 137 7.23 -4.68 -10.91
CA LEU A 137 8.17 -3.56 -10.75
C LEU A 137 9.47 -3.82 -11.49
N ILE A 138 10.02 -5.03 -11.41
CA ILE A 138 11.25 -5.42 -12.12
C ILE A 138 11.02 -5.40 -13.63
N LYS A 139 9.96 -6.03 -14.13
CA LYS A 139 9.63 -6.09 -15.56
C LYS A 139 9.38 -4.71 -16.16
N LYS A 140 8.70 -3.82 -15.43
CA LYS A 140 8.44 -2.45 -15.86
C LYS A 140 9.70 -1.58 -15.83
N THR A 141 10.60 -1.85 -14.88
CA THR A 141 11.90 -1.17 -14.82
C THR A 141 12.80 -1.63 -15.96
N SER A 142 12.88 -2.94 -16.25
CA SER A 142 13.70 -3.46 -17.35
C SER A 142 13.22 -2.99 -18.72
N SER A 143 11.90 -2.98 -18.98
CA SER A 143 11.36 -2.46 -20.25
C SER A 143 11.61 -0.96 -20.45
N PHE A 144 11.74 -0.18 -19.37
CA PHE A 144 12.14 1.22 -19.43
C PHE A 144 13.61 1.41 -19.81
N PHE A 145 14.48 0.46 -19.46
CA PHE A 145 15.89 0.48 -19.85
C PHE A 145 16.10 -0.05 -21.28
N ASP A 146 15.35 -1.07 -21.70
CA ASP A 146 15.43 -1.64 -23.06
C ASP A 146 14.81 -0.75 -24.15
N SER A 147 13.98 0.24 -23.78
CA SER A 147 13.36 1.18 -24.75
C SER A 147 14.20 2.43 -25.04
N LYS A 148 15.44 2.48 -24.55
CA LYS A 148 16.36 3.62 -24.68
C LYS A 148 17.55 3.37 -25.62
N ASP A 149 17.64 2.19 -26.22
CA ASP A 149 18.57 1.86 -27.32
C ASP A 149 17.84 1.86 -28.67
#